data_AF-A0A9P6JJ62-F1
#
_entry.id   AF-A0A9P6JJ62-F1
#
_cell.length_a   1.000
_cell.length_b   1.000
_cell.length_c   1.000
_cell.angle_alpha   90.00
_cell.angle_beta   90.00
_cell.angle_gamma   90.00
#
_symmetry.space_group_name_H-M   'P 1'
#
loop_
_entity.id
_entity.type
_entity.pdbx_description
1 polymer ?
#
loop_
_entity_poly.entity_id
_entity_poly.type
_entity_poly.pdbx_seq_one_letter_code
_entity_poly.pdbx_strand_id
1 'polypeptide(L)'
;MRWNLVLGVSLLSSLKVHGLIRFGCSQLVTERFDPLVTPGKVSPHVHQVVGGNAFNLTMDPANDLQALSTCTTCRFKEDKSNYWTATLYFKHPNGSFIRVNQMANHNTGPGLQSGGMTIYYFQPTGKFSIFPKGFRMTVGNAQRRSGSSKPANGPERSLSFRCFGSDPYNMGDGTPGSGSTDSFDLPKQPCAGGIRSNIYFPTCWDGKNTDSPDHQSHVAAPAGGPMAAGCPSTHPVVIPQLFMEIVWDTRPFNDKALWPKDGSQPFVFSMGDPYGFGQHADYVFGWEGDSLKRAMDQCTSGTGIPWDCKALTLQDVDTMNQCRQPVKVEEPVEAQWLPQLPGCNPIQSGPSPATVVSNCAAASTTLTFAPSPTVAPVVVTPPWTVCNANGNGAGGIEPNCNAYPGPTTAKGFEATPAPTVTPL
;
A
#
# COMPACT_ATOMS: atom_id res chain seq x y z
N MET A 1 51.84 -10.20 -22.94
CA MET A 1 50.46 -9.76 -23.21
C MET A 1 49.64 -9.92 -21.94
N ARG A 2 49.44 -8.84 -21.17
CA ARG A 2 48.48 -8.80 -20.06
C ARG A 2 47.44 -7.75 -20.43
N TRP A 3 46.20 -8.18 -20.63
CA TRP A 3 45.07 -7.31 -20.92
C TRP A 3 44.55 -6.73 -19.60
N ASN A 4 44.58 -5.41 -19.47
CA ASN A 4 43.93 -4.69 -18.38
C ASN A 4 42.43 -4.58 -18.69
N LEU A 5 41.61 -5.29 -17.93
CA LEU A 5 40.17 -5.03 -17.86
C LEU A 5 39.96 -3.84 -16.92
N VAL A 6 39.62 -2.70 -17.49
CA VAL A 6 39.10 -1.54 -16.76
C VAL A 6 37.65 -1.88 -16.40
N LEU A 7 37.42 -2.27 -15.15
CA LEU A 7 36.08 -2.31 -14.56
C LEU A 7 35.64 -0.87 -14.26
N GLY A 8 34.81 -0.32 -15.15
CA GLY A 8 34.07 0.91 -14.86
C GLY A 8 33.01 0.62 -13.80
N VAL A 9 33.27 1.06 -12.57
CA VAL A 9 32.25 1.13 -11.51
C VAL A 9 31.42 2.38 -11.77
N SER A 10 30.24 2.21 -12.36
CA SER A 10 29.20 3.22 -12.35
C SER A 10 28.67 3.33 -10.91
N LEU A 11 29.16 4.33 -10.16
CA LEU A 11 28.57 4.75 -8.89
C LEU A 11 27.15 5.27 -9.16
N LEU A 12 26.15 4.40 -9.03
CA LEU A 12 24.76 4.83 -8.85
C LEU A 12 24.68 5.53 -7.49
N SER A 13 24.58 6.86 -7.50
CA SER A 13 24.31 7.64 -6.30
C SER A 13 22.87 7.40 -5.86
N SER A 14 22.69 6.68 -4.76
CA SER A 14 21.40 6.62 -4.08
C SER A 14 21.02 8.02 -3.55
N LEU A 15 19.72 8.30 -3.45
CA LEU A 15 19.26 9.37 -2.57
C LEU A 15 19.77 9.03 -1.18
N LYS A 16 20.69 9.85 -0.68
CA LYS A 16 20.90 9.92 0.76
C LYS A 16 19.58 10.41 1.32
N VAL A 17 18.97 9.65 2.21
CA VAL A 17 17.78 10.08 2.95
C VAL A 17 18.30 10.79 4.19
N HIS A 18 17.79 11.99 4.47
CA HIS A 18 18.17 12.70 5.70
C HIS A 18 17.50 12.08 6.93
N GLY A 19 16.23 11.70 6.78
CA GLY A 19 15.38 11.00 7.73
C GLY A 19 14.06 10.64 7.06
N LEU A 20 13.12 10.09 7.82
CA LEU A 20 11.81 9.75 7.30
C LEU A 20 10.74 9.87 8.38
N ILE A 21 9.49 9.84 7.94
CA ILE A 21 8.37 9.46 8.81
C ILE A 21 7.75 8.17 8.26
N ARG A 22 7.45 7.22 9.15
CA ARG A 22 6.81 5.94 8.85
C ARG A 22 5.66 5.73 9.81
N PHE A 23 4.47 5.47 9.30
CA PHE A 23 3.30 5.30 10.16
C PHE A 23 2.27 4.34 9.56
N GLY A 24 1.56 3.61 10.42
CA GLY A 24 0.42 2.80 10.03
C GLY A 24 -0.84 3.64 9.81
N CYS A 25 -1.67 3.19 8.88
CA CYS A 25 -3.05 3.65 8.70
C CYS A 25 -3.99 2.44 8.68
N SER A 26 -5.09 2.49 9.43
CA SER A 26 -6.12 1.44 9.42
C SER A 26 -6.99 1.50 8.15
N GLN A 27 -7.75 0.46 7.86
CA GLN A 27 -8.67 0.42 6.72
C GLN A 27 -9.78 1.48 6.84
N LEU A 28 -9.94 2.38 5.87
CA LEU A 28 -11.08 3.29 5.83
C LEU A 28 -12.33 2.57 5.31
N VAL A 29 -12.19 1.94 4.14
CA VAL A 29 -13.21 1.18 3.43
C VAL A 29 -12.53 0.26 2.40
N THR A 30 -13.19 -0.84 2.04
CA THR A 30 -12.85 -1.69 0.90
C THR A 30 -14.06 -1.71 -0.01
N GLU A 31 -13.94 -1.17 -1.22
CA GLU A 31 -15.04 -1.18 -2.20
C GLU A 31 -14.52 -0.91 -3.62
N ARG A 32 -15.42 -0.90 -4.60
CA ARG A 32 -15.09 -0.59 -5.99
C ARG A 32 -15.13 0.91 -6.26
N PHE A 33 -14.29 1.66 -5.57
CA PHE A 33 -14.12 3.10 -5.77
C PHE A 33 -12.69 3.39 -6.22
N ASP A 34 -12.59 4.08 -7.36
CA ASP A 34 -11.34 4.59 -7.90
C ASP A 34 -11.63 5.94 -8.58
N PRO A 35 -11.65 7.02 -7.79
CA PRO A 35 -12.09 8.33 -8.27
C PRO A 35 -11.05 9.04 -9.15
N LEU A 36 -9.82 8.53 -9.24
CA LEU A 36 -8.84 9.03 -10.21
C LEU A 36 -9.09 8.38 -11.58
N VAL A 37 -9.21 7.06 -11.63
CA VAL A 37 -9.38 6.36 -12.92
C VAL A 37 -10.82 6.40 -13.44
N THR A 38 -11.81 6.37 -12.54
CA THR A 38 -13.25 6.31 -12.86
C THR A 38 -14.07 7.32 -12.06
N PRO A 39 -13.79 8.64 -12.15
CA PRO A 39 -14.51 9.65 -11.39
C PRO A 39 -16.02 9.59 -11.62
N GLY A 40 -16.77 9.49 -10.52
CA GLY A 40 -18.23 9.45 -10.52
C GLY A 40 -18.84 8.11 -10.95
N LYS A 41 -18.03 7.06 -11.15
CA LYS A 41 -18.49 5.73 -11.56
C LYS A 41 -17.91 4.66 -10.64
N VAL A 42 -18.66 3.57 -10.47
CA VAL A 42 -18.14 2.40 -9.75
C VAL A 42 -16.93 1.85 -10.53
N SER A 43 -15.81 1.68 -9.83
CA SER A 43 -14.54 1.17 -10.37
C SER A 43 -14.72 -0.23 -10.96
N PRO A 44 -13.93 -0.62 -11.99
CA PRO A 44 -13.94 -1.98 -12.51
C PRO A 44 -13.55 -3.04 -11.47
N HIS A 45 -12.71 -2.72 -10.49
CA HIS A 45 -12.21 -3.67 -9.49
C HIS A 45 -12.17 -3.08 -8.07
N VAL A 46 -11.94 -3.95 -7.09
CA VAL A 46 -11.96 -3.61 -5.65
C VAL A 46 -10.65 -3.00 -5.21
N HIS A 47 -10.74 -1.92 -4.42
CA HIS A 47 -9.60 -1.26 -3.80
C HIS A 47 -9.73 -1.25 -2.28
N GLN A 48 -8.58 -1.35 -1.62
CA GLN A 48 -8.42 -1.07 -0.20
C GLN A 48 -8.04 0.41 -0.04
N VAL A 49 -8.82 1.16 0.73
CA VAL A 49 -8.58 2.60 0.95
C VAL A 49 -8.18 2.87 2.40
N VAL A 50 -7.26 3.80 2.62
CA VAL A 50 -6.91 4.38 3.92
C VAL A 50 -6.84 5.91 3.83
N GLY A 51 -6.82 6.57 4.99
CA GLY A 51 -6.62 8.01 5.09
C GLY A 51 -7.86 8.77 5.57
N GLY A 52 -8.04 9.99 5.07
CA GLY A 52 -9.14 10.88 5.44
C GLY A 52 -10.52 10.39 5.01
N ASN A 53 -11.56 10.62 5.81
CA ASN A 53 -12.93 10.22 5.49
C ASN A 53 -13.67 11.16 4.51
N ALA A 54 -12.95 12.06 3.82
CA ALA A 54 -13.48 12.78 2.66
C ALA A 54 -13.42 11.97 1.35
N PHE A 55 -12.86 10.76 1.38
CA PHE A 55 -12.82 9.87 0.22
C PHE A 55 -14.22 9.67 -0.37
N ASN A 56 -14.36 9.84 -1.68
CA ASN A 56 -15.65 9.79 -2.34
C ASN A 56 -15.53 9.36 -3.79
N LEU A 57 -16.65 8.99 -4.43
CA LEU A 57 -16.68 8.47 -5.79
C LEU A 57 -16.15 9.46 -6.85
N THR A 58 -16.25 10.77 -6.60
CA THR A 58 -15.87 11.81 -7.57
C THR A 58 -14.51 12.43 -7.30
N MET A 59 -14.13 12.61 -6.02
CA MET A 59 -12.97 13.38 -5.57
C MET A 59 -12.71 14.62 -6.45
N ASP A 60 -13.64 15.59 -6.47
CA ASP A 60 -13.48 16.81 -7.27
C ASP A 60 -12.16 17.56 -6.90
N PRO A 61 -11.29 17.89 -7.87
CA PRO A 61 -10.07 18.69 -7.64
C PRO A 61 -10.28 20.04 -6.96
N ALA A 62 -11.47 20.63 -7.07
CA ALA A 62 -11.78 21.89 -6.40
C ALA A 62 -12.00 21.74 -4.88
N ASN A 63 -12.24 20.52 -4.41
CA ASN A 63 -12.50 20.27 -3.00
C ASN A 63 -11.22 20.37 -2.16
N ASP A 64 -11.39 20.87 -0.93
CA ASP A 64 -10.36 20.80 0.10
C ASP A 64 -10.55 19.54 0.94
N LEU A 65 -9.88 18.45 0.57
CA LEU A 65 -9.99 17.16 1.25
C LEU A 65 -9.60 17.23 2.74
N GLN A 66 -8.68 18.14 3.07
CA GLN A 66 -8.21 18.37 4.43
C GLN A 66 -9.36 18.92 5.27
N ALA A 67 -10.02 19.97 4.77
CA ALA A 67 -11.13 20.61 5.45
C ALA A 67 -12.40 19.75 5.49
N LEU A 68 -12.61 18.89 4.49
CA LEU A 68 -13.76 17.99 4.42
C LEU A 68 -13.63 16.76 5.32
N SER A 69 -12.39 16.35 5.64
CA SER A 69 -12.15 15.15 6.45
C SER A 69 -12.29 15.46 7.95
N THR A 70 -13.22 14.81 8.62
CA THR A 70 -13.41 14.93 10.08
C THR A 70 -12.56 13.94 10.88
N CYS A 71 -12.08 12.87 10.24
CA CYS A 71 -11.16 11.90 10.82
C CYS A 71 -10.16 11.41 9.77
N THR A 72 -9.11 10.70 10.21
CA THR A 72 -8.19 9.96 9.34
C THR A 72 -7.84 8.63 9.98
N THR A 73 -7.63 7.60 9.17
CA THR A 73 -7.18 6.30 9.67
C THR A 73 -5.68 6.24 9.94
N CYS A 74 -4.92 7.30 9.65
CA CYS A 74 -3.47 7.36 9.80
C CYS A 74 -2.99 7.84 11.17
N ARG A 75 -1.80 7.42 11.59
CA ARG A 75 -1.28 7.75 12.93
C ARG A 75 -1.12 9.26 13.20
N PHE A 76 -0.75 10.04 12.19
CA PHE A 76 -0.68 11.50 12.28
C PHE A 76 -2.06 12.12 11.99
N LYS A 77 -2.54 12.97 12.89
CA LYS A 77 -3.90 13.56 12.79
C LYS A 77 -4.03 14.48 11.59
N GLU A 78 -2.93 15.15 11.24
CA GLU A 78 -2.82 16.12 10.16
C GLU A 78 -2.81 15.47 8.77
N ASP A 79 -2.56 14.15 8.65
CA ASP A 79 -2.60 13.46 7.36
C ASP A 79 -4.03 13.05 7.00
N LYS A 80 -4.73 13.87 6.22
CA LYS A 80 -6.03 13.55 5.61
C LYS A 80 -5.91 13.11 4.15
N SER A 81 -4.72 12.80 3.68
CA SER A 81 -4.52 12.26 2.33
C SER A 81 -5.28 10.95 2.17
N ASN A 82 -5.58 10.57 0.94
CA ASN A 82 -6.12 9.24 0.64
C ASN A 82 -5.08 8.43 -0.12
N TYR A 83 -4.96 7.16 0.26
CA TYR A 83 -4.07 6.18 -0.35
C TYR A 83 -4.86 4.90 -0.59
N TRP A 84 -4.77 4.33 -1.79
CA TRP A 84 -5.44 3.07 -2.08
C TRP A 84 -4.66 2.20 -3.06
N THR A 85 -4.97 0.91 -3.04
CA THR A 85 -4.37 -0.11 -3.91
C THR A 85 -5.37 -1.23 -4.15
N ALA A 86 -5.16 -2.02 -5.20
CA ALA A 86 -5.96 -3.20 -5.47
C ALA A 86 -5.86 -4.25 -4.34
N THR A 87 -6.96 -4.96 -4.08
CA THR A 87 -6.97 -6.00 -3.02
C THR A 87 -6.50 -7.35 -3.55
N LEU A 88 -5.79 -8.10 -2.70
CA LEU A 88 -5.39 -9.48 -2.99
C LEU A 88 -6.49 -10.47 -2.58
N TYR A 89 -6.73 -11.49 -3.42
CA TYR A 89 -7.62 -12.61 -3.16
C TYR A 89 -6.85 -13.93 -3.22
N PHE A 90 -7.28 -14.90 -2.43
CA PHE A 90 -6.90 -16.30 -2.57
C PHE A 90 -7.95 -17.03 -3.39
N LYS A 91 -7.54 -17.78 -4.42
CA LYS A 91 -8.39 -18.65 -5.23
C LYS A 91 -8.29 -20.09 -4.70
N HIS A 92 -9.37 -20.60 -4.14
CA HIS A 92 -9.46 -21.96 -3.66
C HIS A 92 -9.56 -22.97 -4.83
N PRO A 93 -9.11 -24.24 -4.65
CA PRO A 93 -9.18 -25.26 -5.71
C PRO A 93 -10.60 -25.54 -6.26
N ASN A 94 -11.66 -25.29 -5.49
CA ASN A 94 -13.06 -25.38 -5.97
C ASN A 94 -13.45 -24.23 -6.92
N GLY A 95 -12.61 -23.21 -7.09
CA GLY A 95 -12.86 -22.04 -7.92
C GLY A 95 -13.37 -20.80 -7.18
N SER A 96 -13.72 -20.89 -5.89
CA SER A 96 -14.16 -19.73 -5.11
C SER A 96 -12.98 -18.85 -4.67
N PHE A 97 -13.27 -17.58 -4.37
CA PHE A 97 -12.30 -16.56 -3.99
C PHE A 97 -12.58 -16.05 -2.58
N ILE A 98 -11.55 -15.70 -1.82
CA ILE A 98 -11.69 -14.97 -0.56
C ILE A 98 -10.67 -13.85 -0.50
N ARG A 99 -11.08 -12.68 -0.01
CA ARG A 99 -10.16 -11.55 0.18
C ARG A 99 -9.09 -11.93 1.21
N VAL A 100 -7.84 -11.64 0.91
CA VAL A 100 -6.73 -11.77 1.86
C VAL A 100 -6.72 -10.54 2.76
N ASN A 101 -6.85 -10.75 4.07
CA ASN A 101 -6.80 -9.67 5.04
C ASN A 101 -5.40 -9.03 5.10
N GLN A 102 -5.33 -7.78 5.52
CA GLN A 102 -4.06 -7.11 5.82
C GLN A 102 -3.76 -7.18 7.32
N MET A 103 -2.47 -7.17 7.65
CA MET A 103 -1.98 -7.09 9.02
C MET A 103 -0.98 -5.95 9.20
N ALA A 104 -0.75 -5.57 10.45
CA ALA A 104 0.19 -4.52 10.77
C ALA A 104 1.62 -4.90 10.35
N ASN A 105 2.31 -3.94 9.75
CA ASN A 105 3.70 -4.12 9.36
C ASN A 105 4.63 -4.00 10.57
N HIS A 106 5.82 -4.58 10.48
CA HIS A 106 6.82 -4.50 11.53
C HIS A 106 7.13 -3.04 11.90
N ASN A 107 7.40 -2.81 13.18
CA ASN A 107 7.91 -1.54 13.70
C ASN A 107 6.99 -0.32 13.44
N THR A 108 5.69 -0.54 13.32
CA THR A 108 4.69 0.53 13.15
C THR A 108 3.93 0.87 14.43
N GLY A 109 3.94 -0.03 15.41
CA GLY A 109 3.28 0.06 16.72
C GLY A 109 1.77 0.34 16.70
N PRO A 110 1.07 0.06 17.81
CA PRO A 110 1.09 -1.17 18.61
C PRO A 110 0.70 -2.46 17.84
N GLY A 111 0.39 -2.38 16.55
CA GLY A 111 0.04 -3.58 15.76
C GLY A 111 -1.42 -3.99 15.82
N LEU A 112 -2.28 -3.11 16.33
CA LEU A 112 -3.72 -3.33 16.52
C LEU A 112 -4.55 -2.61 15.45
N GLN A 113 -3.93 -2.22 14.34
CA GLN A 113 -4.62 -1.66 13.19
C GLN A 113 -5.59 -2.72 12.62
N SER A 114 -6.83 -2.31 12.43
CA SER A 114 -7.84 -3.10 11.73
C SER A 114 -7.63 -2.92 10.23
N GLY A 115 -6.92 -3.86 9.63
CA GLY A 115 -6.49 -3.85 8.22
C GLY A 115 -5.54 -2.69 7.89
N GLY A 116 -5.58 -2.25 6.64
CA GLY A 116 -4.88 -1.04 6.17
C GLY A 116 -3.46 -1.26 5.64
N MET A 117 -2.59 -0.27 5.83
CA MET A 117 -1.26 -0.21 5.22
C MET A 117 -0.30 0.71 5.99
N THR A 118 0.99 0.66 5.66
CA THR A 118 2.01 1.55 6.21
C THR A 118 2.43 2.57 5.17
N ILE A 119 2.46 3.84 5.56
CA ILE A 119 2.84 4.97 4.72
C ILE A 119 4.19 5.51 5.17
N TYR A 120 5.00 5.85 4.20
CA TYR A 120 6.32 6.44 4.38
C TYR A 120 6.44 7.71 3.56
N TYR A 121 7.04 8.73 4.18
CA TYR A 121 7.61 9.88 3.47
C TYR A 121 9.09 9.95 3.81
N PHE A 122 9.95 9.66 2.82
CA PHE A 122 11.40 9.82 2.99
C PHE A 122 11.81 11.24 2.57
N GLN A 123 12.61 11.88 3.42
CA GLN A 123 13.13 13.22 3.16
C GLN A 123 14.25 13.15 2.10
N PRO A 124 14.12 13.89 0.98
CA PRO A 124 15.19 14.03 0.03
C PRO A 124 16.35 14.82 0.64
N THR A 125 17.60 14.50 0.28
CA THR A 125 18.72 15.41 0.56
C THR A 125 18.75 16.59 -0.40
N GLY A 126 19.05 17.77 0.13
CA GLY A 126 19.20 18.99 -0.67
C GLY A 126 17.89 19.77 -0.81
N LYS A 127 17.73 20.50 -1.93
CA LYS A 127 16.55 21.32 -2.18
C LYS A 127 15.40 20.44 -2.70
N PHE A 128 14.27 20.48 -2.02
CA PHE A 128 13.04 19.81 -2.44
C PHE A 128 11.82 20.72 -2.21
N SER A 129 10.70 20.36 -2.83
CA SER A 129 9.36 20.91 -2.54
C SER A 129 8.49 19.82 -1.90
N ILE A 130 7.36 20.18 -1.29
CA ILE A 130 6.31 19.21 -0.95
C ILE A 130 5.21 19.19 -2.02
N PHE A 131 4.32 18.21 -1.92
CA PHE A 131 3.12 18.11 -2.74
C PHE A 131 2.23 19.36 -2.54
N PRO A 132 1.83 20.07 -3.61
CA PRO A 132 0.87 21.17 -3.53
C PRO A 132 -0.56 20.68 -3.24
N LYS A 133 -1.44 21.58 -2.78
CA LYS A 133 -2.87 21.28 -2.66
C LYS A 133 -3.45 20.81 -4.00
N GLY A 134 -4.29 19.78 -3.96
CA GLY A 134 -4.87 19.18 -5.16
C GLY A 134 -3.95 18.18 -5.87
N PHE A 135 -2.74 17.93 -5.35
CA PHE A 135 -1.81 16.98 -5.96
C PHE A 135 -2.34 15.56 -5.95
N ARG A 136 -2.23 14.88 -7.10
CA ARG A 136 -2.75 13.53 -7.34
C ARG A 136 -1.74 12.76 -8.16
N MET A 137 -1.51 11.50 -7.84
CA MET A 137 -0.71 10.64 -8.71
C MET A 137 -1.09 9.19 -8.55
N THR A 138 -0.85 8.43 -9.61
CA THR A 138 -0.92 6.97 -9.60
C THR A 138 0.44 6.37 -9.95
N VAL A 139 0.62 5.10 -9.62
CA VAL A 139 1.77 4.31 -10.04
C VAL A 139 1.34 2.91 -10.41
N GLY A 140 1.94 2.36 -11.47
CA GLY A 140 1.61 1.02 -11.96
C GLY A 140 0.56 1.04 -13.08
N ASN A 141 0.15 -0.16 -13.49
CA ASN A 141 -0.83 -0.31 -14.57
C ASN A 141 -1.68 -1.57 -14.34
N ALA A 142 -2.96 -1.37 -14.00
CA ALA A 142 -3.92 -2.44 -13.73
C ALA A 142 -4.09 -3.45 -14.89
N GLN A 143 -3.79 -3.06 -16.13
CA GLN A 143 -3.92 -3.94 -17.29
C GLN A 143 -2.67 -4.80 -17.54
N ARG A 144 -1.56 -4.57 -16.84
CA ARG A 144 -0.33 -5.30 -17.10
C ARG A 144 -0.44 -6.77 -16.68
N ARG A 145 -0.01 -7.70 -17.53
CA ARG A 145 0.00 -9.16 -17.27
C ARG A 145 1.34 -9.84 -17.60
N SER A 146 2.37 -9.05 -17.87
CA SER A 146 3.71 -9.55 -18.15
C SER A 146 4.78 -8.61 -17.61
N GLY A 147 5.90 -9.18 -17.17
CA GLY A 147 7.06 -8.43 -16.71
C GLY A 147 8.21 -9.37 -16.37
N SER A 148 9.36 -8.78 -16.04
CA SER A 148 10.46 -9.52 -15.43
C SER A 148 10.19 -9.67 -13.94
N SER A 149 10.50 -10.84 -13.37
CA SER A 149 10.50 -11.05 -11.92
C SER A 149 11.67 -10.34 -11.21
N LYS A 150 12.66 -9.86 -11.98
CA LYS A 150 13.80 -9.06 -11.52
C LYS A 150 14.16 -8.01 -12.58
N PRO A 151 13.37 -6.94 -12.75
CA PRO A 151 13.71 -5.86 -13.65
C PRO A 151 15.03 -5.22 -13.21
N ALA A 152 15.88 -4.84 -14.17
CA ALA A 152 17.14 -4.16 -13.90
C ALA A 152 16.97 -2.64 -13.74
N ASN A 153 15.97 -2.07 -14.43
CA ASN A 153 15.66 -0.66 -14.50
C ASN A 153 14.17 -0.48 -14.87
N GLY A 154 13.72 0.77 -14.99
CA GLY A 154 12.37 1.10 -15.44
C GLY A 154 11.33 1.25 -14.33
N PRO A 155 10.13 1.74 -14.66
CA PRO A 155 9.04 1.99 -13.70
C PRO A 155 8.60 0.73 -12.96
N GLU A 156 8.82 -0.47 -13.52
CA GLU A 156 8.59 -1.77 -12.89
C GLU A 156 9.28 -1.91 -11.54
N ARG A 157 10.45 -1.26 -11.40
CA ARG A 157 11.24 -1.30 -10.18
C ARG A 157 10.52 -0.76 -8.95
N SER A 158 9.46 0.00 -9.18
CA SER A 158 8.66 0.67 -8.16
C SER A 158 7.66 -0.25 -7.47
N LEU A 159 7.38 -1.41 -8.05
CA LEU A 159 6.36 -2.35 -7.57
C LEU A 159 7.00 -3.71 -7.32
N SER A 160 7.12 -4.10 -6.06
CA SER A 160 7.69 -5.39 -5.70
C SER A 160 6.92 -6.06 -4.59
N PHE A 161 7.24 -7.33 -4.37
CA PHE A 161 6.72 -8.15 -3.31
C PHE A 161 7.86 -8.67 -2.46
N ARG A 162 7.61 -8.85 -1.16
CA ARG A 162 8.49 -9.61 -0.26
C ARG A 162 7.74 -10.81 0.27
N CYS A 163 8.35 -11.98 0.17
CA CYS A 163 7.84 -13.21 0.78
C CYS A 163 8.49 -13.39 2.15
N PHE A 164 7.73 -13.22 3.24
CA PHE A 164 8.28 -13.38 4.58
C PHE A 164 8.48 -14.85 4.95
N GLY A 165 9.64 -15.15 5.54
CA GLY A 165 10.00 -16.46 6.05
C GLY A 165 9.28 -16.82 7.35
N SER A 166 9.62 -17.98 7.90
CA SER A 166 9.03 -18.48 9.16
C SER A 166 9.65 -17.87 10.41
N ASP A 167 10.84 -17.28 10.29
CA ASP A 167 11.50 -16.57 11.39
C ASP A 167 10.92 -15.15 11.50
N PRO A 168 10.15 -14.86 12.57
CA PRO A 168 9.51 -13.56 12.74
C PRO A 168 10.51 -12.43 13.04
N TYR A 169 11.77 -12.75 13.31
CA TYR A 169 12.83 -11.75 13.49
C TYR A 169 13.60 -11.47 12.21
N ASN A 170 13.35 -12.23 11.13
CA ASN A 170 13.99 -12.06 9.84
C ASN A 170 13.00 -11.47 8.81
N MET A 171 13.00 -10.14 8.70
CA MET A 171 12.13 -9.40 7.77
C MET A 171 12.68 -9.32 6.33
N GLY A 172 13.67 -10.16 6.01
CA GLY A 172 14.38 -10.16 4.73
C GLY A 172 15.51 -9.13 4.66
N ASP A 173 16.36 -9.27 3.65
CA ASP A 173 17.53 -8.43 3.41
C ASP A 173 17.22 -7.24 2.49
N GLY A 174 18.08 -6.22 2.55
CA GLY A 174 18.05 -5.09 1.63
C GLY A 174 16.84 -4.15 1.77
N THR A 175 16.93 -3.02 1.06
CA THR A 175 15.79 -2.09 0.89
C THR A 175 14.70 -2.79 0.07
N PRO A 176 13.40 -2.50 0.31
CA PRO A 176 12.33 -3.10 -0.48
C PRO A 176 12.57 -3.03 -2.00
N GLY A 177 12.50 -4.18 -2.65
CA GLY A 177 12.81 -4.38 -4.07
C GLY A 177 14.25 -4.80 -4.36
N SER A 178 15.22 -4.55 -3.48
CA SER A 178 16.63 -4.93 -3.71
C SER A 178 17.03 -6.23 -3.02
N GLY A 179 16.20 -6.76 -2.11
CA GLY A 179 16.50 -7.95 -1.31
C GLY A 179 16.47 -9.23 -2.12
N SER A 180 17.19 -10.25 -1.65
CA SER A 180 17.15 -11.60 -2.22
C SER A 180 15.77 -12.26 -2.12
N THR A 181 14.98 -11.84 -1.13
CA THR A 181 13.61 -12.29 -0.85
C THR A 181 12.52 -11.45 -1.55
N ASP A 182 12.93 -10.42 -2.29
CA ASP A 182 12.02 -9.59 -3.08
C ASP A 182 11.82 -10.16 -4.49
N SER A 183 10.60 -10.03 -5.01
CA SER A 183 10.19 -10.39 -6.37
C SER A 183 9.36 -9.28 -7.01
N PHE A 184 9.21 -9.32 -8.33
CA PHE A 184 8.39 -8.37 -9.11
C PHE A 184 7.13 -9.03 -9.70
N ASP A 185 6.94 -10.31 -9.38
CA ASP A 185 5.74 -11.11 -9.52
C ASP A 185 5.33 -11.66 -8.14
N LEU A 186 4.08 -12.12 -8.02
CA LEU A 186 3.57 -12.76 -6.82
C LEU A 186 4.45 -13.97 -6.46
N PRO A 187 4.88 -14.10 -5.18
CA PRO A 187 5.70 -15.21 -4.73
C PRO A 187 5.13 -16.58 -5.12
N LYS A 188 5.98 -17.42 -5.72
CA LYS A 188 5.61 -18.77 -6.22
C LYS A 188 5.64 -19.85 -5.15
N GLN A 189 5.78 -19.48 -3.89
CA GLN A 189 5.93 -20.38 -2.77
C GLN A 189 5.16 -19.82 -1.56
N PRO A 190 4.71 -20.69 -0.64
CA PRO A 190 4.10 -20.23 0.60
C PRO A 190 5.02 -19.28 1.36
N CYS A 191 4.46 -18.14 1.79
CA CYS A 191 5.16 -17.16 2.59
C CYS A 191 4.71 -17.31 4.04
N ALA A 192 5.54 -17.98 4.84
CA ALA A 192 5.22 -18.35 6.22
C ALA A 192 4.84 -17.15 7.10
N GLY A 193 5.38 -15.96 6.81
CA GLY A 193 5.05 -14.71 7.51
C GLY A 193 4.09 -13.79 6.75
N GLY A 194 3.56 -14.17 5.59
CA GLY A 194 2.75 -13.30 4.73
C GLY A 194 3.50 -12.75 3.51
N ILE A 195 2.76 -12.08 2.62
CA ILE A 195 3.31 -11.37 1.45
C ILE A 195 3.23 -9.88 1.72
N ARG A 196 4.32 -9.14 1.51
CA ARG A 196 4.28 -7.67 1.53
C ARG A 196 4.36 -7.10 0.14
N SER A 197 3.43 -6.24 -0.26
CA SER A 197 3.58 -5.35 -1.40
C SER A 197 4.37 -4.11 -1.02
N ASN A 198 5.34 -3.74 -1.86
CA ASN A 198 6.16 -2.54 -1.74
C ASN A 198 5.87 -1.65 -2.95
N ILE A 199 5.38 -0.44 -2.73
CA ILE A 199 4.93 0.45 -3.80
C ILE A 199 5.57 1.83 -3.63
N TYR A 200 6.52 2.15 -4.50
CA TYR A 200 7.17 3.45 -4.57
C TYR A 200 6.46 4.34 -5.58
N PHE A 201 6.11 5.56 -5.18
CA PHE A 201 5.65 6.57 -6.12
C PHE A 201 6.82 7.30 -6.78
N PRO A 202 6.63 7.92 -7.95
CA PRO A 202 7.58 8.87 -8.52
C PRO A 202 8.01 9.97 -7.52
N THR A 203 9.27 10.41 -7.59
CA THR A 203 9.86 11.43 -6.68
C THR A 203 10.31 12.70 -7.41
N CYS A 204 10.12 12.76 -8.73
CA CYS A 204 10.44 13.91 -9.56
C CYS A 204 9.15 14.52 -10.11
N TRP A 205 8.97 15.81 -9.94
CA TRP A 205 7.80 16.57 -10.35
C TRP A 205 8.16 17.62 -11.40
N ASP A 206 7.25 17.88 -12.34
CA ASP A 206 7.42 18.91 -13.38
C ASP A 206 7.45 20.35 -12.84
N GLY A 207 7.07 20.55 -11.57
CA GLY A 207 7.08 21.84 -10.88
C GLY A 207 5.90 22.74 -11.24
N LYS A 208 4.92 22.23 -11.99
CA LYS A 208 3.82 23.01 -12.56
C LYS A 208 2.46 22.40 -12.28
N ASN A 209 2.29 21.12 -12.61
CA ASN A 209 0.97 20.49 -12.63
C ASN A 209 0.73 19.72 -11.33
N THR A 210 -0.37 20.00 -10.64
CA THR A 210 -0.81 19.18 -9.49
C THR A 210 -1.32 17.81 -9.93
N ASP A 211 -1.74 17.70 -11.19
CA ASP A 211 -2.30 16.48 -11.77
C ASP A 211 -2.11 16.49 -13.29
N SER A 212 -2.13 15.32 -13.92
CA SER A 212 -2.17 15.15 -15.38
C SER A 212 -3.36 14.27 -15.76
N PRO A 213 -3.84 14.29 -17.03
CA PRO A 213 -5.01 13.48 -17.42
C PRO A 213 -4.87 11.97 -17.19
N ASP A 214 -3.64 11.47 -17.11
CA ASP A 214 -3.29 10.07 -16.82
C ASP A 214 -2.80 9.85 -15.37
N HIS A 215 -2.81 10.91 -14.55
CA HIS A 215 -2.29 10.98 -13.19
C HIS A 215 -0.80 10.58 -13.03
N GLN A 216 -0.05 10.53 -14.13
CA GLN A 216 1.33 10.00 -14.16
C GLN A 216 2.29 10.91 -14.91
N SER A 217 1.90 11.52 -16.03
CA SER A 217 2.81 12.29 -16.90
C SER A 217 3.41 13.56 -16.27
N HIS A 218 2.85 14.08 -15.16
CA HIS A 218 3.41 15.22 -14.43
C HIS A 218 4.47 14.83 -13.38
N VAL A 219 4.71 13.53 -13.21
CA VAL A 219 5.73 12.98 -12.32
C VAL A 219 6.61 11.94 -13.04
N ALA A 220 7.83 11.74 -12.52
CA ALA A 220 8.76 10.76 -13.06
C ALA A 220 9.54 10.05 -11.95
N ALA A 221 9.90 8.79 -12.21
CA ALA A 221 10.90 8.10 -11.42
C ALA A 221 12.31 8.59 -11.80
N PRO A 222 13.26 8.65 -10.86
CA PRO A 222 14.67 8.85 -11.18
C PRO A 222 15.20 7.72 -12.08
N ALA A 223 16.21 8.02 -12.90
CA ALA A 223 16.75 7.06 -13.88
C ALA A 223 17.29 5.75 -13.24
N GLY A 224 17.79 5.84 -12.00
CA GLY A 224 18.27 4.68 -11.23
C GLY A 224 17.17 3.86 -10.54
N GLY A 225 15.90 4.23 -10.73
CA GLY A 225 14.74 3.60 -10.06
C GLY A 225 14.37 4.29 -8.73
N PRO A 226 13.51 3.63 -7.93
CA PRO A 226 13.11 4.16 -6.63
C PRO A 226 14.31 4.45 -5.73
N MET A 227 14.21 5.50 -4.92
CA MET A 227 15.29 5.94 -4.02
C MET A 227 16.60 6.35 -4.72
N ALA A 228 16.68 6.40 -6.06
CA ALA A 228 17.87 6.89 -6.75
C ALA A 228 17.85 8.42 -6.89
N ALA A 229 19.04 9.04 -6.94
CA ALA A 229 19.14 10.48 -7.15
C ALA A 229 19.04 10.86 -8.63
N GLY A 230 18.78 12.14 -8.90
CA GLY A 230 18.85 12.70 -10.25
C GLY A 230 17.51 12.67 -10.99
N CYS A 231 16.75 13.74 -10.84
CA CYS A 231 15.53 13.94 -11.60
C CYS A 231 15.83 14.30 -13.06
N PRO A 232 15.01 13.83 -14.02
CA PRO A 232 15.16 14.22 -15.41
C PRO A 232 14.87 15.71 -15.57
N SER A 233 15.44 16.33 -16.61
CA SER A 233 15.24 17.77 -16.89
C SER A 233 13.78 18.14 -17.13
N THR A 234 12.94 17.18 -17.53
CA THR A 234 11.50 17.35 -17.69
C THR A 234 10.74 17.43 -16.36
N HIS A 235 11.32 16.89 -15.27
CA HIS A 235 10.72 16.84 -13.94
C HIS A 235 11.70 17.32 -12.86
N PRO A 236 12.15 18.60 -12.91
CA PRO A 236 13.32 19.04 -12.17
C PRO A 236 13.09 19.21 -10.66
N VAL A 237 11.84 19.16 -10.18
CA VAL A 237 11.52 19.40 -8.77
C VAL A 237 11.49 18.09 -8.01
N VAL A 238 12.43 17.94 -7.06
CA VAL A 238 12.44 16.80 -6.13
C VAL A 238 11.32 16.98 -5.11
N ILE A 239 10.55 15.92 -4.86
CA ILE A 239 9.51 15.83 -3.82
C ILE A 239 9.79 14.64 -2.90
N PRO A 240 9.23 14.60 -1.65
CA PRO A 240 9.43 13.46 -0.76
C PRO A 240 9.07 12.14 -1.45
N GLN A 241 9.86 11.11 -1.20
CA GLN A 241 9.52 9.78 -1.70
C GLN A 241 8.35 9.25 -0.86
N LEU A 242 7.17 9.19 -1.48
CA LEU A 242 6.03 8.47 -0.94
C LEU A 242 6.21 6.97 -1.22
N PHE A 243 6.05 6.15 -0.20
CA PHE A 243 6.14 4.70 -0.29
C PHE A 243 5.06 4.03 0.56
N MET A 244 4.42 3.03 -0.01
CA MET A 244 3.35 2.25 0.62
C MET A 244 3.79 0.80 0.82
N GLU A 245 3.56 0.29 2.02
CA GLU A 245 3.73 -1.12 2.33
C GLU A 245 2.41 -1.73 2.80
N ILE A 246 2.02 -2.82 2.15
CA ILE A 246 0.81 -3.57 2.48
C ILE A 246 1.22 -4.99 2.81
N VAL A 247 0.95 -5.45 4.03
CA VAL A 247 1.24 -6.83 4.43
C VAL A 247 -0.05 -7.63 4.34
N TRP A 248 -0.12 -8.52 3.36
CA TRP A 248 -1.20 -9.47 3.15
C TRP A 248 -0.98 -10.70 4.04
N ASP A 249 -1.96 -11.01 4.89
CA ASP A 249 -1.94 -12.20 5.72
C ASP A 249 -2.27 -13.45 4.90
N THR A 250 -1.25 -13.96 4.20
CA THR A 250 -1.35 -15.20 3.44
C THR A 250 -1.10 -16.45 4.28
N ARG A 251 -0.83 -16.29 5.59
CA ARG A 251 -0.50 -17.42 6.48
C ARG A 251 -1.59 -18.49 6.53
N PRO A 252 -2.89 -18.14 6.53
CA PRO A 252 -3.98 -19.11 6.48
C PRO A 252 -3.98 -20.01 5.23
N PHE A 253 -3.25 -19.62 4.18
CA PHE A 253 -3.22 -20.33 2.89
C PHE A 253 -1.88 -21.01 2.62
N ASN A 254 -1.06 -21.25 3.66
CA ASN A 254 0.25 -21.88 3.51
C ASN A 254 0.21 -23.40 3.28
N ASP A 255 -0.94 -24.05 3.49
CA ASP A 255 -1.10 -25.46 3.18
C ASP A 255 -0.97 -25.70 1.66
N LYS A 256 0.10 -26.38 1.26
CA LYS A 256 0.39 -26.70 -0.14
C LYS A 256 -0.69 -27.60 -0.77
N ALA A 257 -1.51 -28.30 0.01
CA ALA A 257 -2.64 -29.06 -0.55
C ALA A 257 -3.70 -28.14 -1.18
N LEU A 258 -3.76 -26.87 -0.75
CA LEU A 258 -4.63 -25.85 -1.31
C LEU A 258 -4.03 -25.14 -2.54
N TRP A 259 -2.79 -25.44 -2.90
CA TRP A 259 -2.08 -24.80 -4.02
C TRP A 259 -2.26 -25.60 -5.33
N PRO A 260 -2.25 -24.92 -6.49
CA PRO A 260 -2.28 -25.57 -7.79
C PRO A 260 -1.16 -26.61 -7.97
N LYS A 261 -1.52 -27.77 -8.54
CA LYS A 261 -0.57 -28.87 -8.81
C LYS A 261 0.44 -28.55 -9.91
N ASP A 262 0.16 -27.55 -10.74
CA ASP A 262 1.03 -27.10 -11.82
C ASP A 262 2.21 -26.22 -11.34
N GLY A 263 2.30 -25.95 -10.03
CA GLY A 263 3.34 -25.13 -9.43
C GLY A 263 3.09 -23.63 -9.52
N SER A 264 1.94 -23.20 -10.04
CA SER A 264 1.49 -21.81 -9.92
C SER A 264 1.05 -21.46 -8.49
N GLN A 265 0.97 -20.16 -8.19
CA GLN A 265 0.53 -19.66 -6.90
C GLN A 265 -0.97 -19.28 -6.94
N PRO A 266 -1.72 -19.39 -5.83
CA PRO A 266 -3.18 -19.28 -5.81
C PRO A 266 -3.72 -17.85 -5.63
N PHE A 267 -2.88 -16.84 -5.49
CA PHE A 267 -3.29 -15.45 -5.25
C PHE A 267 -3.56 -14.69 -6.55
N VAL A 268 -4.57 -13.83 -6.52
CA VAL A 268 -5.00 -13.02 -7.67
C VAL A 268 -5.37 -11.64 -7.15
N PHE A 269 -4.92 -10.58 -7.81
CA PHE A 269 -5.40 -9.23 -7.49
C PHE A 269 -6.82 -9.00 -8.02
N SER A 270 -7.54 -8.05 -7.42
CA SER A 270 -8.96 -7.77 -7.67
C SER A 270 -9.32 -7.48 -9.13
N MET A 271 -8.37 -7.02 -9.95
CA MET A 271 -8.53 -6.81 -11.39
C MET A 271 -8.29 -8.06 -12.25
N GLY A 272 -8.20 -9.24 -11.62
CA GLY A 272 -8.00 -10.53 -12.30
C GLY A 272 -6.55 -10.76 -12.76
N ASP A 273 -5.56 -10.18 -12.09
CA ASP A 273 -4.14 -10.44 -12.35
C ASP A 273 -3.60 -11.59 -11.49
N PRO A 274 -3.23 -12.73 -12.10
CA PRO A 274 -2.66 -13.87 -11.38
C PRO A 274 -1.14 -13.79 -11.19
N TYR A 275 -0.47 -12.74 -11.67
CA TYR A 275 1.00 -12.63 -11.62
C TYR A 275 1.51 -11.51 -10.71
N GLY A 276 0.71 -10.49 -10.40
CA GLY A 276 1.13 -9.32 -9.61
C GLY A 276 1.72 -8.16 -10.43
N PHE A 277 1.86 -8.30 -11.75
CA PHE A 277 2.36 -7.23 -12.61
C PHE A 277 1.38 -6.05 -12.75
N GLY A 278 0.09 -6.30 -12.56
CA GLY A 278 -0.98 -5.32 -12.57
C GLY A 278 -1.09 -4.51 -11.28
N GLN A 279 -0.19 -4.72 -10.33
CA GLN A 279 -0.18 -3.98 -9.07
C GLN A 279 -0.10 -2.46 -9.35
N HIS A 280 -0.85 -1.70 -8.58
CA HIS A 280 -0.89 -0.25 -8.69
C HIS A 280 -1.34 0.37 -7.36
N ALA A 281 -1.06 1.65 -7.21
CA ALA A 281 -1.61 2.44 -6.13
C ALA A 281 -1.84 3.88 -6.57
N ASP A 282 -2.62 4.55 -5.75
CA ASP A 282 -3.17 5.85 -6.02
C ASP A 282 -3.03 6.71 -4.78
N TYR A 283 -2.82 8.00 -5.00
CA TYR A 283 -2.57 8.96 -3.94
C TYR A 283 -3.23 10.30 -4.27
N VAL A 284 -3.92 10.85 -3.27
CA VAL A 284 -4.41 12.23 -3.30
C VAL A 284 -3.93 12.94 -2.04
N PHE A 285 -3.18 14.02 -2.25
CA PHE A 285 -2.58 14.79 -1.16
C PHE A 285 -3.65 15.49 -0.32
N GLY A 286 -3.52 15.33 1.00
CA GLY A 286 -4.43 15.90 1.98
C GLY A 286 -3.78 16.16 3.34
N TRP A 287 -2.50 16.54 3.39
CA TRP A 287 -1.90 16.98 4.65
C TRP A 287 -2.33 18.40 5.04
N GLU A 288 -2.82 18.57 6.26
CA GLU A 288 -3.35 19.85 6.76
C GLU A 288 -2.30 20.98 6.72
N GLY A 289 -2.60 22.07 6.00
CA GLY A 289 -1.76 23.26 5.96
C GLY A 289 -0.31 22.97 5.55
N ASP A 290 0.66 23.44 6.34
CA ASP A 290 2.10 23.21 6.12
C ASP A 290 2.63 21.97 6.88
N SER A 291 1.77 21.12 7.44
CA SER A 291 2.17 19.99 8.32
C SER A 291 3.20 19.05 7.71
N LEU A 292 3.00 18.60 6.47
CA LEU A 292 3.99 17.75 5.80
C LEU A 292 5.31 18.49 5.62
N LYS A 293 5.29 19.79 5.26
CA LYS A 293 6.52 20.58 5.13
C LYS A 293 7.25 20.68 6.47
N ARG A 294 6.53 20.99 7.55
CA ARG A 294 7.10 21.04 8.91
C ARG A 294 7.72 19.70 9.30
N ALA A 295 7.03 18.59 9.01
CA ALA A 295 7.55 17.25 9.27
C ALA A 295 8.81 16.96 8.45
N MET A 296 8.81 17.29 7.15
CA MET A 296 9.97 17.11 6.28
C MET A 296 11.15 18.02 6.66
N ASP A 297 10.92 19.12 7.39
CA ASP A 297 12.00 19.99 7.89
C ASP A 297 12.53 19.56 9.27
N GLN A 298 11.67 19.03 10.14
CA GLN A 298 11.98 18.88 11.58
C GLN A 298 12.11 17.41 12.03
N CYS A 299 11.46 16.47 11.35
CA CYS A 299 11.39 15.07 11.78
C CYS A 299 12.45 14.24 11.06
N THR A 300 13.71 14.52 11.39
CA THR A 300 14.89 14.02 10.67
C THR A 300 15.44 12.69 11.21
N SER A 301 14.65 11.96 11.98
CA SER A 301 15.07 10.67 12.53
C SER A 301 15.17 9.61 11.42
N GLY A 302 16.25 8.84 11.43
CA GLY A 302 16.42 7.68 10.55
C GLY A 302 15.55 6.47 10.94
N THR A 303 14.93 6.48 12.14
CA THR A 303 14.05 5.39 12.59
C THR A 303 12.65 5.49 11.99
N GLY A 304 12.22 6.70 11.60
CA GLY A 304 10.88 6.98 11.11
C GLY A 304 9.77 6.88 12.17
N ILE A 305 10.12 6.69 13.44
CA ILE A 305 9.14 6.46 14.51
C ILE A 305 8.25 7.71 14.68
N PRO A 306 6.91 7.59 14.59
CA PRO A 306 6.02 8.75 14.69
C PRO A 306 6.18 9.56 15.98
N TRP A 307 6.50 8.87 17.08
CA TRP A 307 6.73 9.50 18.39
C TRP A 307 7.89 10.50 18.39
N ASP A 308 8.89 10.30 17.56
CA ASP A 308 10.07 11.18 17.51
C ASP A 308 9.76 12.50 16.79
N CYS A 309 8.70 12.54 16.00
CA CYS A 309 8.27 13.71 15.24
C CYS A 309 7.39 14.64 16.08
N LYS A 310 8.02 15.54 16.86
CA LYS A 310 7.30 16.48 17.75
C LYS A 310 6.55 17.61 17.02
N ALA A 311 6.78 17.77 15.72
CA ALA A 311 6.12 18.77 14.88
C ALA A 311 4.70 18.38 14.44
N LEU A 312 4.31 17.13 14.68
CA LEU A 312 3.03 16.55 14.28
C LEU A 312 2.32 15.93 15.49
N THR A 313 1.00 15.79 15.36
CA THR A 313 0.14 15.25 16.41
C THR A 313 -0.21 13.79 16.12
N LEU A 314 -0.03 12.93 17.12
CA LEU A 314 -0.43 11.53 17.02
C LEU A 314 -1.85 11.32 17.55
N GLN A 315 -2.58 10.38 16.94
CA GLN A 315 -3.80 9.79 17.50
C GLN A 315 -3.58 8.32 17.87
N ASP A 316 -4.36 7.80 18.80
CA ASP A 316 -4.34 6.38 19.17
C ASP A 316 -4.93 5.46 18.08
N VAL A 317 -4.72 4.15 18.22
CA VAL A 317 -5.16 3.15 17.23
C VAL A 317 -6.67 2.92 17.27
N ASP A 318 -7.33 3.09 18.42
CA ASP A 318 -8.79 2.96 18.48
C ASP A 318 -9.45 4.07 17.68
N THR A 319 -8.96 5.31 17.78
CA THR A 319 -9.41 6.45 16.96
C THR A 319 -9.18 6.17 15.47
N MET A 320 -8.00 5.63 15.09
CA MET A 320 -7.72 5.20 13.71
C MET A 320 -8.69 4.10 13.23
N ASN A 321 -9.04 3.16 14.11
CA ASN A 321 -9.96 2.05 13.83
C ASN A 321 -11.44 2.49 13.78
N GLN A 322 -11.79 3.59 14.44
CA GLN A 322 -13.14 4.17 14.41
C GLN A 322 -13.37 5.05 13.19
N CYS A 323 -12.32 5.61 12.58
CA CYS A 323 -12.45 6.34 11.32
C CYS A 323 -12.79 5.37 10.18
N ARG A 324 -14.04 5.37 9.75
CA ARG A 324 -14.57 4.43 8.75
C ARG A 324 -15.55 5.13 7.84
N GLN A 325 -15.73 4.58 6.64
CA GLN A 325 -16.82 4.93 5.76
C GLN A 325 -17.73 3.73 5.52
N PRO A 326 -19.03 3.96 5.26
CA PRO A 326 -19.90 2.90 4.81
C PRO A 326 -19.60 2.56 3.34
N VAL A 327 -19.65 1.27 3.01
CA VAL A 327 -19.56 0.79 1.63
C VAL A 327 -20.79 1.28 0.88
N LYS A 328 -20.57 1.87 -0.30
CA LYS A 328 -21.64 2.42 -1.14
C LYS A 328 -21.96 1.54 -2.33
N VAL A 329 -21.12 0.56 -2.67
CA VAL A 329 -21.40 -0.43 -3.72
C VAL A 329 -22.01 -1.66 -3.07
N GLU A 330 -23.24 -2.01 -3.44
CA GLU A 330 -23.92 -3.20 -2.93
C GLU A 330 -23.36 -4.48 -3.58
N GLU A 331 -22.11 -4.81 -3.25
CA GLU A 331 -21.41 -5.99 -3.72
C GLU A 331 -20.55 -6.54 -2.57
N PRO A 332 -20.64 -7.85 -2.25
CA PRO A 332 -19.86 -8.43 -1.17
C PRO A 332 -18.37 -8.45 -1.52
N VAL A 333 -17.54 -7.82 -0.68
CA VAL A 333 -16.08 -7.74 -0.86
C VAL A 333 -15.28 -8.21 0.36
N GLU A 334 -15.92 -8.50 1.48
CA GLU A 334 -15.25 -8.94 2.72
C GLU A 334 -15.93 -10.13 3.38
N ALA A 335 -15.16 -10.82 4.24
CA ALA A 335 -15.61 -11.81 5.22
C ALA A 335 -16.41 -13.03 4.69
N GLN A 336 -16.39 -13.31 3.38
CA GLN A 336 -17.04 -14.48 2.78
C GLN A 336 -16.33 -14.98 1.53
N TRP A 337 -16.58 -16.25 1.20
CA TRP A 337 -16.19 -16.83 -0.08
C TRP A 337 -17.08 -16.29 -1.19
N LEU A 338 -16.47 -15.96 -2.32
CA LEU A 338 -17.11 -15.41 -3.50
C LEU A 338 -17.01 -16.43 -4.65
N PRO A 339 -18.08 -16.66 -5.42
CA PRO A 339 -18.02 -17.54 -6.58
C PRO A 339 -17.16 -16.98 -7.72
N GLN A 340 -16.96 -15.66 -7.75
CA GLN A 340 -16.16 -14.93 -8.73
C GLN A 340 -15.59 -13.64 -8.10
N LEU A 341 -14.53 -13.08 -8.70
CA LEU A 341 -14.04 -11.77 -8.27
C LEU A 341 -15.10 -10.68 -8.54
N PRO A 342 -15.29 -9.73 -7.59
CA PRO A 342 -16.22 -8.61 -7.77
C PRO A 342 -15.91 -7.78 -9.03
N GLY A 343 -16.92 -7.16 -9.63
CA GLY A 343 -16.74 -6.25 -10.77
C GLY A 343 -16.45 -6.90 -12.12
N CYS A 344 -16.84 -8.17 -12.30
CA CYS A 344 -16.59 -8.95 -13.53
C CYS A 344 -15.10 -9.03 -13.88
N ASN A 345 -14.28 -9.42 -12.91
CA ASN A 345 -12.83 -9.59 -13.11
C ASN A 345 -12.46 -11.08 -13.23
N PRO A 346 -12.72 -11.75 -14.38
CA PRO A 346 -12.17 -13.08 -14.60
C PRO A 346 -10.65 -13.01 -14.56
N ILE A 347 -10.01 -14.12 -14.20
CA ILE A 347 -8.56 -14.22 -14.27
C ILE A 347 -8.14 -14.07 -15.74
N GLN A 348 -7.34 -13.05 -16.03
CA GLN A 348 -6.80 -12.80 -17.37
C GLN A 348 -5.31 -13.07 -17.36
N SER A 349 -4.92 -14.21 -17.90
CA SER A 349 -3.51 -14.58 -18.07
C SER A 349 -2.84 -13.74 -19.17
N GLY A 350 -1.54 -13.51 -19.04
CA GLY A 350 -0.72 -12.76 -19.98
C GLY A 350 -0.21 -13.63 -21.14
N PRO A 351 0.69 -13.09 -21.98
CA PRO A 351 1.45 -11.86 -21.78
C PRO A 351 0.72 -10.58 -22.23
N SER A 352 -0.35 -10.69 -23.00
CA SER A 352 -1.11 -9.53 -23.47
C SER A 352 -1.71 -8.74 -22.30
N PRO A 353 -1.82 -7.40 -22.41
CA PRO A 353 -2.54 -6.61 -21.43
C PRO A 353 -3.98 -7.13 -21.24
N ALA A 354 -4.50 -7.00 -20.03
CA ALA A 354 -5.87 -7.32 -19.72
C ALA A 354 -6.84 -6.44 -20.52
N THR A 355 -7.96 -7.05 -20.89
CA THR A 355 -9.02 -6.42 -21.64
C THR A 355 -10.23 -6.16 -20.74
N VAL A 356 -11.05 -5.18 -21.11
CA VAL A 356 -12.30 -4.91 -20.41
C VAL A 356 -13.31 -6.00 -20.77
N VAL A 357 -13.98 -6.56 -19.75
CA VAL A 357 -15.06 -7.52 -19.96
C VAL A 357 -16.30 -6.80 -20.48
N SER A 358 -16.81 -7.22 -21.63
CA SER A 358 -18.07 -6.71 -22.19
C SER A 358 -19.28 -7.29 -21.43
N ASN A 359 -20.39 -6.55 -21.40
CA ASN A 359 -21.65 -6.96 -20.78
C ASN A 359 -21.52 -7.37 -19.30
N CYS A 360 -20.69 -6.65 -18.54
CA CYS A 360 -20.55 -6.87 -17.11
C CYS A 360 -21.88 -6.57 -16.38
N ALA A 361 -22.41 -7.58 -15.68
CA ALA A 361 -23.64 -7.49 -14.90
C ALA A 361 -23.39 -7.17 -13.41
N ALA A 362 -22.16 -6.83 -13.01
CA ALA A 362 -21.84 -6.44 -11.64
C ALA A 362 -22.46 -5.07 -11.30
N ALA A 363 -22.57 -4.78 -10.00
CA ALA A 363 -23.08 -3.51 -9.52
C ALA A 363 -22.35 -2.32 -10.19
N SER A 364 -23.11 -1.41 -10.78
CA SER A 364 -22.61 -0.23 -11.49
C SER A 364 -23.10 1.08 -10.88
N THR A 365 -23.90 1.00 -9.82
CA THR A 365 -24.52 2.12 -9.11
C THR A 365 -24.13 2.10 -7.64
N THR A 366 -24.29 3.24 -6.98
CA THR A 366 -24.09 3.38 -5.54
C THR A 366 -25.41 3.47 -4.79
N LEU A 367 -25.39 3.03 -3.54
CA LEU A 367 -26.46 3.21 -2.58
C LEU A 367 -26.59 4.69 -2.23
N THR A 368 -27.80 5.25 -2.37
CA THR A 368 -28.09 6.63 -1.97
C THR A 368 -28.01 6.81 -0.46
N PHE A 369 -28.43 5.77 0.27
CA PHE A 369 -28.30 5.66 1.72
C PHE A 369 -27.47 4.42 2.01
N ALA A 370 -26.15 4.60 2.08
CA ALA A 370 -25.27 3.54 2.54
C ALA A 370 -25.58 3.23 4.03
N PRO A 371 -25.49 1.96 4.46
CA PRO A 371 -25.71 1.59 5.85
C PRO A 371 -24.72 2.32 6.78
N SER A 372 -24.83 2.15 8.10
CA SER A 372 -23.79 2.60 9.03
C SER A 372 -22.38 2.13 8.58
N PRO A 373 -21.29 2.80 9.03
CA PRO A 373 -19.93 2.45 8.62
C PRO A 373 -19.71 0.94 8.68
N THR A 374 -19.00 0.40 7.69
CA THR A 374 -18.81 -1.05 7.63
C THR A 374 -18.19 -1.56 8.92
N VAL A 375 -18.62 -2.76 9.34
CA VAL A 375 -18.00 -3.46 10.46
C VAL A 375 -16.48 -3.45 10.22
N ALA A 376 -15.73 -3.03 11.24
CA ALA A 376 -14.28 -2.98 11.13
C ALA A 376 -13.77 -4.38 10.78
N PRO A 377 -12.82 -4.51 9.83
CA PRO A 377 -12.23 -5.81 9.56
C PRO A 377 -11.55 -6.32 10.82
N VAL A 378 -11.50 -7.64 10.95
CA VAL A 378 -10.86 -8.29 12.10
C VAL A 378 -9.40 -7.83 12.18
N VAL A 379 -8.96 -7.42 13.38
CA VAL A 379 -7.55 -7.10 13.65
C VAL A 379 -6.74 -8.38 13.55
N VAL A 380 -5.76 -8.42 12.65
CA VAL A 380 -4.88 -9.56 12.45
C VAL A 380 -3.55 -9.31 13.15
N THR A 381 -3.20 -10.12 14.15
CA THR A 381 -1.89 -10.01 14.81
C THR A 381 -0.80 -10.62 13.91
N PRO A 382 0.22 -9.83 13.53
CA PRO A 382 1.34 -10.35 12.75
C PRO A 382 2.24 -11.27 13.58
N PRO A 383 3.07 -12.12 12.94
CA PRO A 383 3.94 -13.03 13.67
C PRO A 383 5.19 -12.35 14.27
N TRP A 384 5.46 -11.09 13.93
CA TRP A 384 6.63 -10.32 14.38
C TRP A 384 6.27 -9.26 15.43
N THR A 385 7.31 -8.76 16.09
CA THR A 385 7.23 -7.61 16.97
C THR A 385 6.85 -6.35 16.19
N VAL A 386 5.77 -5.69 16.61
CA VAL A 386 5.31 -4.43 15.99
C VAL A 386 5.74 -3.20 16.80
N CYS A 387 6.00 -3.39 18.08
CA CYS A 387 6.46 -2.38 19.03
C CYS A 387 7.24 -3.00 20.19
N ASN A 388 8.00 -2.19 20.89
CA ASN A 388 8.74 -2.56 22.07
C ASN A 388 7.89 -2.43 23.35
N ALA A 389 7.54 -3.57 23.97
CA ALA A 389 6.67 -3.61 25.14
C ALA A 389 7.33 -3.07 26.43
N ASN A 390 8.66 -3.18 26.55
CA ASN A 390 9.39 -2.95 27.81
C ASN A 390 10.42 -1.81 27.75
N GLY A 391 10.44 -1.00 26.68
CA GLY A 391 11.47 0.04 26.50
C GLY A 391 12.86 -0.51 26.14
N ASN A 392 13.04 -1.83 26.03
CA ASN A 392 14.30 -2.53 25.73
C ASN A 392 14.21 -3.33 24.40
N GLY A 393 13.89 -2.67 23.30
CA GLY A 393 13.64 -3.30 22.00
C GLY A 393 14.93 -3.78 21.36
N ALA A 394 14.87 -4.92 20.68
CA ALA A 394 16.04 -5.60 20.11
C ALA A 394 16.64 -4.90 18.87
N GLY A 395 16.00 -3.88 18.27
CA GLY A 395 16.39 -3.31 16.98
C GLY A 395 16.53 -1.78 16.89
N GLY A 396 16.22 -1.02 17.94
CA GLY A 396 16.39 0.45 17.99
C GLY A 396 15.50 1.28 17.04
N ILE A 397 14.67 0.63 16.21
CA ILE A 397 13.74 1.27 15.26
C ILE A 397 12.27 0.90 15.54
N GLU A 398 12.01 0.06 16.56
CA GLU A 398 10.68 -0.24 17.03
C GLU A 398 10.11 0.92 17.87
N PRO A 399 8.87 1.39 17.62
CA PRO A 399 8.22 2.33 18.53
C PRO A 399 7.92 1.63 19.88
N ASN A 400 7.90 2.38 20.98
CA ASN A 400 7.41 1.85 22.25
C ASN A 400 5.91 1.54 22.17
N CYS A 401 5.48 0.37 22.66
CA CYS A 401 4.06 -0.01 22.65
C CYS A 401 3.20 0.97 23.45
N ASN A 402 3.76 1.52 24.54
CA ASN A 402 3.11 2.48 25.43
C ASN A 402 3.41 3.95 25.07
N ALA A 403 3.94 4.23 23.88
CA ALA A 403 4.28 5.60 23.48
C ALA A 403 3.06 6.55 23.44
N TYR A 404 1.83 6.10 23.69
CA TYR A 404 0.71 7.01 23.89
C TYR A 404 -0.17 6.56 25.08
N PRO A 405 -0.50 7.46 26.03
CA PRO A 405 -1.40 7.18 27.15
C PRO A 405 -2.85 7.33 26.70
N GLY A 406 -3.32 6.41 25.86
CA GLY A 406 -4.74 6.24 25.55
C GLY A 406 -5.06 4.77 25.67
N PRO A 407 -6.12 4.36 26.41
CA PRO A 407 -6.47 2.96 26.52
C PRO A 407 -6.84 2.43 25.12
N THR A 408 -6.07 1.46 24.63
CA THR A 408 -6.51 0.68 23.46
C THR A 408 -7.42 -0.43 23.97
N THR A 409 -8.67 -0.41 23.55
CA THR A 409 -9.68 -1.43 23.83
C THR A 409 -9.65 -2.58 22.84
N ALA A 410 -9.02 -2.38 21.66
CA ALA A 410 -8.78 -3.43 20.69
C ALA A 410 -7.92 -4.54 21.30
N LYS A 411 -8.50 -5.73 21.46
CA LYS A 411 -7.74 -6.95 21.75
C LYS A 411 -7.15 -7.47 20.45
N GLY A 412 -5.84 -7.72 20.42
CA GLY A 412 -5.21 -8.44 19.32
C GLY A 412 -5.74 -9.87 19.27
N PHE A 413 -6.12 -10.35 18.08
CA PHE A 413 -6.47 -11.75 17.88
C PHE A 413 -5.26 -12.50 17.31
N GLU A 414 -4.96 -13.69 17.84
CA GLU A 414 -4.04 -14.64 17.22
C GLU A 414 -4.47 -14.92 15.78
N ALA A 415 -3.52 -15.35 14.94
CA ALA A 415 -3.77 -15.71 13.55
C ALA A 415 -5.02 -16.60 13.47
N THR A 416 -6.12 -16.03 12.98
CA THR A 416 -7.35 -16.79 12.85
C THR A 416 -7.09 -17.80 11.73
N PRO A 417 -7.37 -19.10 11.94
CA PRO A 417 -7.36 -20.07 10.86
C PRO A 417 -8.15 -19.52 9.68
N ALA A 418 -7.80 -19.90 8.45
CA ALA A 418 -8.57 -19.54 7.27
C ALA A 418 -10.05 -19.77 7.62
N PRO A 419 -10.93 -18.79 7.40
CA PRO A 419 -12.29 -18.84 7.92
C PRO A 419 -12.88 -20.20 7.59
N THR A 420 -13.33 -20.91 8.63
CA THR A 420 -13.88 -22.27 8.56
C THR A 420 -15.23 -22.31 7.84
N VAL A 421 -15.65 -21.17 7.25
CA VAL A 421 -16.71 -21.13 6.26
C VAL A 421 -16.27 -22.08 5.16
N THR A 422 -16.97 -23.19 5.05
CA THR A 422 -16.73 -24.21 4.03
C THR A 422 -16.68 -23.49 2.68
N PRO A 423 -15.60 -23.67 1.89
CA PRO A 423 -15.57 -23.18 0.52
C PRO A 423 -16.90 -23.54 -0.17
N LEU A 424 -17.46 -22.60 -0.93
CA LEU A 424 -18.76 -22.76 -1.61
C LEU A 424 -18.88 -24.06 -2.41
#